data_AF-A0A0R2UAD5-F1
#
_entry.id   AF-A0A0R2UAD5-F1
#
_cell.length_a   1.000
_cell.length_b   1.000
_cell.length_c   1.000
_cell.angle_alpha   90.00
_cell.angle_beta   90.00
_cell.angle_gamma   90.00
#
_symmetry.space_group_name_H-M   'P 1'
#
loop_
_entity.id
_entity.type
_entity.pdbx_description
1 polymer ?
#
loop_
_entity_poly.entity_id
_entity_poly.type
_entity_poly.pdbx_seq_one_letter_code
_entity_poly.pdbx_strand_id
1 'polypeptide(L)'
;MTHPAQLYFLLILPFFLLCICLDTVKVRWQIAQEFENQEYLQVSQNKLTEINIQLKTEHHHLNSPARIERHAKEVLGMVEITKKVEITYEK
;
A
#
# COMPACT_ATOMS: atom_id res chain seq x y z
N MET A 1 39.91 10.35 52.76
CA MET A 1 39.92 9.33 51.68
C MET A 1 38.67 9.49 50.78
N THR A 2 38.50 10.64 50.13
CA THR A 2 37.28 10.94 49.33
C THR A 2 37.60 11.55 47.96
N HIS A 3 38.79 12.11 47.77
CA HIS A 3 39.23 12.75 46.52
C HIS A 3 39.23 11.87 45.25
N PRO A 4 39.65 10.58 45.27
CA PRO A 4 39.68 9.80 44.03
C PRO A 4 38.27 9.48 43.51
N ALA A 5 37.31 9.20 44.40
CA ALA A 5 35.92 8.91 44.02
C ALA A 5 35.23 10.11 43.36
N GLN A 6 35.48 11.33 43.85
CA GLN A 6 34.95 12.56 43.25
C GLN A 6 35.54 12.83 41.86
N LEU A 7 36.82 12.50 41.65
CA LEU A 7 37.50 12.60 40.36
C LEU A 7 36.93 11.62 39.32
N TYR A 8 36.67 10.37 39.72
CA TYR A 8 35.99 9.40 38.86
C TYR A 8 34.58 9.86 38.48
N PHE A 9 33.81 10.39 39.44
CA PHE A 9 32.47 10.91 39.17
C PHE A 9 32.48 12.09 38.18
N LEU A 10 33.46 12.99 38.32
CA LEU A 10 33.65 14.14 37.43
C LEU A 10 34.02 13.73 35.99
N LEU A 11 34.65 12.56 35.79
CA LEU A 11 34.97 12.01 34.47
C LEU A 11 33.84 11.17 33.87
N ILE A 12 33.10 10.44 34.71
CA ILE A 12 32.00 9.57 34.29
C ILE A 12 30.80 10.37 33.78
N LEU A 13 30.45 11.47 34.46
CA LEU A 13 29.29 12.29 34.08
C LEU A 13 29.39 12.89 32.66
N PRO A 14 30.49 13.55 32.25
CA PRO A 14 30.63 14.03 30.87
C PRO A 14 30.76 12.90 29.87
N PHE A 15 31.29 11.73 30.26
CA PHE A 15 31.32 10.56 29.39
C PHE A 15 29.90 10.07 29.06
N PHE A 16 29.01 9.94 30.05
CA PHE A 16 27.61 9.62 29.79
C PHE A 16 26.90 10.70 28.96
N LEU A 17 27.20 11.97 29.20
CA LEU A 17 26.66 13.06 28.39
C LEU A 17 27.07 12.92 26.92
N LEU A 18 28.34 12.61 26.65
CA LEU A 18 28.84 12.36 25.30
C LEU A 18 28.14 11.16 24.63
N CYS A 19 27.94 10.06 25.35
CA CYS A 19 27.20 8.91 24.83
C CYS A 19 25.78 9.30 24.41
N ILE A 20 25.05 10.02 25.27
CA ILE A 20 23.67 10.49 24.97
C ILE A 20 23.66 11.42 23.75
N CYS A 21 24.65 12.30 23.61
CA CYS A 21 24.78 13.18 22.44
C CYS A 21 24.97 12.38 21.14
N LEU A 22 25.84 11.37 21.15
CA LEU A 22 26.08 10.51 19.98
C LEU A 22 24.83 9.71 19.60
N ASP A 23 24.12 9.16 20.58
CA ASP A 23 22.87 8.43 20.35
C ASP A 23 21.78 9.36 19.80
N THR A 24 21.70 10.60 20.29
CA THR A 24 20.75 11.60 19.77
C THR A 24 21.00 11.89 18.29
N VAL A 25 22.26 12.03 17.87
CA VAL A 25 22.62 12.25 16.45
C VAL A 25 22.26 11.03 15.60
N LYS A 26 22.57 9.81 16.07
CA LYS A 26 22.22 8.57 15.36
C LYS A 26 20.71 8.41 15.20
N VAL A 27 19.95 8.60 16.28
CA VAL A 27 18.49 8.49 16.26
C VAL A 27 17.88 9.52 15.32
N ARG A 28 18.37 10.76 15.32
CA ARG A 28 17.90 11.79 14.39
C ARG A 28 18.18 11.43 12.93
N TRP A 29 19.34 10.85 12.65
CA TRP A 29 19.68 10.41 11.29
C TRP A 29 18.78 9.24 10.85
N GLN A 30 18.57 8.25 11.72
CA GLN A 30 17.67 7.12 11.44
C GLN A 30 16.23 7.58 11.22
N ILE A 31 15.73 8.52 12.03
CA ILE A 31 14.40 9.09 11.86
C ILE A 31 14.27 9.78 10.50
N ALA A 32 15.26 10.58 10.10
CA ALA A 32 15.24 11.28 8.81
C ALA A 32 15.19 10.30 7.63
N GLN A 33 16.01 9.24 7.69
CA GLN A 33 16.00 8.18 6.68
C GLN A 33 14.66 7.43 6.63
N GLU A 34 14.08 7.13 7.80
CA GLU A 34 12.79 6.46 7.87
C GLU A 34 11.67 7.33 7.26
N PHE A 35 11.66 8.64 7.53
CA PHE A 35 10.69 9.54 6.92
C PHE A 35 10.78 9.56 5.39
N GLU A 36 11.98 9.66 4.83
CA GLU A 36 12.20 9.60 3.38
C GLU A 36 11.71 8.26 2.79
N ASN A 37 11.99 7.15 3.48
CA ASN A 37 11.52 5.83 3.07
C ASN A 37 9.98 5.71 3.12
N GLN A 38 9.33 6.29 4.15
CA GLN A 38 7.87 6.31 4.25
C GLN A 38 7.24 7.09 3.10
N GLU A 39 7.79 8.26 2.72
CA GLU A 39 7.32 9.02 1.57
C GLU A 39 7.46 8.22 0.26
N TYR A 40 8.61 7.56 0.07
CA TYR A 40 8.84 6.69 -1.07
C TYR A 40 7.83 5.54 -1.14
N LEU A 41 7.59 4.86 -0.02
CA LEU A 41 6.61 3.78 0.08
C LEU A 41 5.20 4.27 -0.23
N GLN A 42 4.81 5.43 0.29
CA GLN A 42 3.50 6.03 0.03
C GLN A 42 3.29 6.33 -1.45
N VAL A 43 4.29 6.94 -2.11
CA VAL A 43 4.23 7.22 -3.56
C VAL A 43 4.14 5.91 -4.35
N SER A 44 4.91 4.89 -3.98
CA SER A 44 4.85 3.58 -4.64
C SER A 44 3.49 2.90 -4.46
N GLN A 45 2.89 2.99 -3.27
CA GLN A 45 1.56 2.43 -2.99
C GLN A 45 0.46 3.12 -3.78
N ASN A 46 0.52 4.44 -3.91
CA ASN A 46 -0.45 5.20 -4.71
C ASN A 46 -0.39 4.78 -6.18
N LYS A 47 0.81 4.68 -6.76
CA LYS A 47 1.02 4.20 -8.13
C LYS A 47 0.48 2.78 -8.33
N LEU A 48 0.76 1.89 -7.38
CA LEU A 48 0.27 0.51 -7.45
C LEU A 48 -1.27 0.45 -7.40
N THR A 49 -1.87 1.27 -6.55
CA THR A 49 -3.34 1.38 -6.44
C THR A 49 -3.96 1.90 -7.73
N GLU A 50 -3.36 2.91 -8.35
CA GLU A 50 -3.82 3.45 -9.64
C GLU A 50 -3.80 2.37 -10.73
N ILE A 51 -2.69 1.65 -10.88
CA ILE A 51 -2.56 0.55 -11.84
C ILE A 51 -3.58 -0.55 -11.56
N ASN A 52 -3.81 -0.89 -10.28
CA ASN A 52 -4.79 -1.89 -9.90
C ASN A 52 -6.21 -1.49 -10.35
N ILE A 53 -6.60 -0.24 -10.13
CA ILE A 53 -7.90 0.28 -10.55
C ILE A 53 -8.02 0.24 -12.07
N GLN A 54 -6.99 0.68 -12.79
CA GLN A 54 -6.97 0.63 -14.27
C GLN A 54 -7.14 -0.80 -14.78
N LEU A 55 -6.36 -1.75 -14.26
CA LEU A 55 -6.45 -3.16 -14.65
C LEU A 55 -7.82 -3.76 -14.34
N LYS A 56 -8.40 -3.42 -13.19
CA LYS A 56 -9.74 -3.90 -12.82
C LYS A 56 -10.81 -3.32 -13.75
N THR A 57 -10.72 -2.04 -14.09
CA THR A 57 -11.61 -1.41 -15.06
C THR A 57 -11.47 -2.05 -16.43
N GLU A 58 -10.25 -2.25 -16.94
CA GLU A 58 -10.01 -2.94 -18.21
C GLU A 58 -10.56 -4.36 -18.19
N HIS A 59 -10.38 -5.08 -17.10
CA HIS A 59 -10.91 -6.43 -16.93
C HIS A 59 -12.45 -6.45 -17.01
N HIS A 60 -13.12 -5.56 -16.28
CA HIS A 60 -14.59 -5.44 -16.34
C HIS A 60 -15.07 -4.94 -17.70
N HIS A 61 -14.32 -4.05 -18.35
CA HIS A 61 -14.64 -3.57 -19.68
C HIS A 61 -14.55 -4.70 -20.71
N LEU A 62 -13.47 -5.50 -20.70
CA LEU A 62 -13.26 -6.67 -21.56
C LEU A 62 -14.31 -7.76 -21.32
N ASN A 63 -14.64 -8.02 -20.06
CA ASN A 63 -15.61 -9.05 -19.66
C ASN A 63 -17.03 -8.50 -19.49
N SER A 64 -17.34 -7.36 -20.10
CA SER A 64 -18.70 -6.81 -20.04
C SER A 64 -19.67 -7.75 -20.77
N PRO A 65 -20.89 -7.96 -20.23
CA PRO A 65 -21.86 -8.88 -20.81
C PRO A 65 -22.19 -8.50 -22.26
N ALA A 66 -22.29 -7.21 -22.55
CA ALA A 66 -22.52 -6.72 -23.91
C ALA A 66 -21.39 -7.11 -24.90
N ARG A 67 -20.12 -7.05 -24.47
CA ARG A 67 -18.99 -7.49 -25.32
C ARG A 67 -18.94 -9.01 -25.45
N ILE A 68 -19.24 -9.74 -24.39
CA ILE A 68 -19.32 -11.21 -24.41
C ILE A 68 -20.43 -11.66 -25.37
N GLU A 69 -21.62 -11.06 -25.27
CA GLU A 69 -22.74 -11.33 -26.18
C GLU A 69 -22.41 -10.98 -27.62
N ARG A 70 -21.78 -9.81 -27.84
CA ARG A 70 -21.34 -9.40 -29.17
C ARG A 70 -20.32 -10.37 -29.75
N HIS A 71 -19.32 -10.78 -28.98
CA HIS A 71 -18.32 -11.75 -29.38
C HIS A 71 -18.97 -13.12 -29.68
N ALA A 72 -19.91 -13.57 -28.85
CA ALA A 72 -20.65 -14.80 -29.05
C ALA A 72 -21.50 -14.76 -30.34
N LYS A 73 -22.18 -13.64 -30.62
CA LYS A 73 -23.00 -13.46 -31.82
C LYS A 73 -22.15 -13.30 -33.10
N GLU A 74 -21.15 -12.41 -33.08
CA GLU A 74 -20.37 -12.05 -34.27
C GLU A 74 -19.26 -13.05 -34.60
N VAL A 75 -18.54 -13.56 -33.59
CA VAL A 75 -17.37 -14.44 -33.79
C VAL A 75 -17.76 -15.92 -33.73
N LEU A 76 -18.61 -16.28 -32.76
CA LEU A 76 -18.99 -17.69 -32.55
C LEU A 76 -20.31 -18.07 -33.25
N GLY A 77 -21.01 -17.12 -33.86
CA GLY A 77 -22.26 -17.36 -34.59
C GLY A 77 -23.42 -17.83 -33.71
N MET A 78 -23.40 -17.51 -32.40
CA MET A 78 -24.44 -17.93 -31.47
C MET A 78 -25.75 -17.17 -31.68
N VAL A 79 -26.88 -17.87 -31.52
CA VAL A 79 -28.24 -17.31 -31.66
C VAL A 79 -28.91 -17.25 -30.28
N GLU A 80 -29.61 -16.15 -30.00
CA GLU A 80 -30.29 -15.94 -28.73
C GLU A 80 -31.60 -16.75 -28.67
N ILE A 81 -31.79 -17.51 -27.59
CA ILE A 81 -32.98 -18.33 -27.38
C ILE A 81 -33.90 -17.64 -26.38
N THR A 82 -34.83 -16.82 -26.86
CA THR A 82 -35.87 -16.23 -26.01
C THR A 82 -37.00 -17.23 -25.80
N LYS A 83 -37.00 -17.98 -24.70
CA LYS A 83 -38.18 -18.75 -24.29
C LYS A 83 -39.25 -17.77 -23.77
N LYS A 84 -40.35 -17.59 -24.50
CA LYS A 84 -41.54 -16.90 -23.98
C LYS A 84 -42.09 -17.71 -22.80
N VAL A 85 -42.05 -17.16 -21.59
CA VAL A 85 -42.81 -17.67 -20.45
C VAL A 85 -44.16 -16.97 -20.49
N GLU A 86 -45.18 -17.64 -21.01
CA GLU A 86 -46.57 -17.17 -20.87
C GLU A 86 -47.03 -17.49 -19.45
N ILE A 87 -47.11 -16.45 -18.61
CA ILE A 87 -47.63 -16.58 -17.25
C ILE A 87 -49.14 -16.33 -17.32
N THR A 88 -49.92 -17.42 -17.30
CA THR A 88 -51.38 -17.33 -17.19
C THR A 88 -51.75 -17.24 -15.71
N TYR A 89 -52.36 -16.13 -15.30
CA TYR A 89 -52.92 -15.99 -13.95
C TYR A 89 -54.33 -16.60 -13.94
N GLU A 90 -54.57 -17.59 -13.08
CA GLU A 90 -55.92 -18.08 -12.78
C GLU A 90 -56.70 -17.00 -12.01
N LYS A 91 -57.98 -16.84 -12.35
CA LYS A 91 -58.86 -15.76 -11.91
C LYS A 91 -59.75 -16.18 -10.74
#